data_AF-A0A218V9Z8-F1
#
_entry.id   AF-A0A218V9Z8-F1
#
_cell.length_a   1.000
_cell.length_b   1.000
_cell.length_c   1.000
_cell.angle_alpha   90.00
_cell.angle_beta   90.00
_cell.angle_gamma   90.00
#
_symmetry.space_group_name_H-M   'P 1'
#
loop_
_entity.id
_entity.type
_entity.pdbx_description
1 polymer ?
#
loop_
_entity_poly.entity_id
_entity_poly.type
_entity_poly.pdbx_seq_one_letter_code
_entity_poly.pdbx_strand_id
1 'polypeptide(L)'
;MCKNSQDIICSGAGTCQCGRCQCANSEENGLVYGKFCECDDRECIDDETGEICTGHGKCYCGNCYCEAGWHGDKCEFQCDITPWEIKKRCTSPDGKICSNRGTCVCGECTCHDVDPTGDWGDIHGDTCECDERNCKAVYDRYSDDFCSGHGQCNCGRCDCKEGWTGKKCEHPHSCPMSVEESTKKCQGNSDLPCSGRGKHISGRIFMSFKGTSIKTILIGRCECGQCTCFPPGDNRVHGKNCECDDRQCENADGDVCGD
;
A
#
# COMPACT_ATOMS: atom_id res chain seq x y z
N MET A 1 -35.50 -8.11 -32.16
CA MET A 1 -35.78 -6.67 -31.94
C MET A 1 -35.99 -6.38 -30.47
N CYS A 2 -37.06 -6.88 -29.82
CA CYS A 2 -37.32 -6.69 -28.38
C CYS A 2 -36.53 -7.59 -27.40
N LYS A 3 -35.36 -8.12 -27.81
CA LYS A 3 -34.58 -9.08 -26.99
C LYS A 3 -33.30 -8.43 -26.47
N ASN A 4 -32.95 -8.70 -25.21
CA ASN A 4 -31.67 -8.33 -24.62
C ASN A 4 -30.55 -9.30 -25.02
N SER A 5 -29.35 -9.15 -24.44
CA SER A 5 -28.17 -9.99 -24.69
C SER A 5 -28.28 -11.44 -24.21
N GLN A 6 -29.27 -11.75 -23.36
CA GLN A 6 -29.57 -13.09 -22.85
C GLN A 6 -30.76 -13.75 -23.60
N ASP A 7 -31.11 -13.23 -24.78
CA ASP A 7 -32.27 -13.65 -25.58
C ASP A 7 -33.65 -13.42 -24.92
N ILE A 8 -33.71 -12.77 -23.74
CA ILE A 8 -34.94 -12.49 -22.99
C ILE A 8 -35.71 -11.35 -23.65
N ILE A 9 -37.01 -11.54 -23.86
CA ILE A 9 -37.90 -10.51 -24.43
C ILE A 9 -38.28 -9.51 -23.33
N CYS A 10 -37.96 -8.23 -23.56
CA CYS A 10 -38.26 -7.12 -22.64
C CYS A 10 -37.94 -7.42 -21.16
N SER A 11 -36.84 -8.14 -20.92
CA SER A 11 -36.34 -8.57 -19.60
C SER A 11 -37.38 -9.24 -18.69
N GLY A 12 -38.49 -9.74 -19.25
CA GLY A 12 -39.65 -10.23 -18.49
C GLY A 12 -40.57 -9.12 -17.91
N ALA A 13 -40.11 -7.87 -17.87
CA ALA A 13 -40.78 -6.74 -17.22
C ALA A 13 -41.56 -5.81 -18.20
N GLY A 14 -41.93 -6.32 -19.39
CA GLY A 14 -42.68 -5.56 -20.38
C GLY A 14 -43.19 -6.36 -21.57
N THR A 15 -43.98 -5.72 -22.44
CA THR A 15 -44.52 -6.33 -23.66
C THR A 15 -43.81 -5.80 -24.91
N CYS A 16 -43.59 -6.65 -25.91
CA CYS A 16 -43.01 -6.25 -27.19
C CYS A 16 -44.09 -5.78 -28.17
N GLN A 17 -44.08 -4.50 -28.53
CA GLN A 17 -45.00 -3.91 -29.50
C GLN A 17 -44.23 -3.22 -30.63
N CYS A 18 -44.53 -3.58 -31.88
CA CYS A 18 -43.90 -3.02 -33.09
C CYS A 18 -42.35 -2.96 -33.05
N GLY A 19 -41.70 -3.93 -32.38
CA GLY A 19 -40.25 -4.02 -32.26
C GLY A 19 -39.61 -3.21 -31.13
N ARG A 20 -40.41 -2.54 -30.28
CA ARG A 20 -39.98 -1.86 -29.04
C ARG A 20 -40.61 -2.53 -27.81
N CYS A 21 -39.99 -2.35 -26.65
CA CYS A 21 -40.57 -2.78 -25.38
C CYS A 21 -41.43 -1.68 -24.75
N GLN A 22 -42.57 -2.06 -24.18
CA GLN A 22 -43.42 -1.22 -23.35
C GLN A 22 -43.46 -1.84 -21.94
N CYS A 23 -42.86 -1.15 -20.97
CA CYS A 23 -42.60 -1.68 -19.64
C CYS A 23 -43.84 -1.68 -18.75
N ALA A 24 -43.92 -2.66 -17.86
CA ALA A 24 -45.06 -2.91 -16.99
C ALA A 24 -45.03 -2.00 -15.75
N ASN A 25 -45.49 -0.76 -15.92
CA ASN A 25 -45.63 0.22 -14.84
C ASN A 25 -47.08 0.30 -14.34
N SER A 26 -47.26 0.35 -13.02
CA SER A 26 -48.58 0.31 -12.37
C SER A 26 -49.37 1.60 -12.54
N GLU A 27 -48.75 2.75 -12.20
CA GLU A 27 -49.28 4.11 -12.37
C GLU A 27 -48.11 5.09 -12.69
N GLU A 28 -48.35 6.41 -12.64
CA GLU A 28 -47.59 7.46 -13.36
C GLU A 28 -46.06 7.49 -13.15
N ASN A 29 -45.53 7.00 -12.01
CA ASN A 29 -44.11 7.15 -11.64
C ASN A 29 -43.12 6.18 -12.33
N GLY A 30 -43.55 5.31 -13.24
CA GLY A 30 -42.68 4.78 -14.31
C GLY A 30 -41.42 3.99 -13.90
N LEU A 31 -41.42 3.35 -12.73
CA LEU A 31 -40.23 2.73 -12.10
C LEU A 31 -39.51 1.64 -12.92
N VAL A 32 -40.20 0.97 -13.85
CA VAL A 32 -39.60 0.00 -14.77
C VAL A 32 -39.32 0.67 -16.13
N TYR A 33 -38.05 0.72 -16.53
CA TYR A 33 -37.62 1.41 -17.75
C TYR A 33 -36.37 0.77 -18.40
N GLY A 34 -35.85 1.44 -19.43
CA GLY A 34 -34.78 0.95 -20.29
C GLY A 34 -35.28 0.57 -21.68
N LYS A 35 -34.37 0.17 -22.58
CA LYS A 35 -34.69 -0.18 -23.98
C LYS A 35 -35.43 -1.51 -24.10
N PHE A 36 -35.20 -2.38 -23.12
CA PHE A 36 -35.70 -3.73 -22.94
C PHE A 36 -36.32 -3.92 -21.55
N CYS A 37 -36.74 -2.85 -20.86
CA CYS A 37 -37.26 -2.91 -19.49
C CYS A 37 -36.27 -3.57 -18.49
N GLU A 38 -34.99 -3.27 -18.67
CA GLU A 38 -33.84 -3.82 -17.94
C GLU A 38 -33.54 -3.15 -16.60
N CYS A 39 -34.20 -2.01 -16.30
CA CYS A 39 -34.09 -1.29 -15.03
C CYS A 39 -35.41 -1.34 -14.26
N ASP A 40 -35.33 -1.56 -12.95
CA ASP A 40 -36.47 -1.65 -12.05
C ASP A 40 -36.19 -0.93 -10.72
N ASP A 41 -36.60 0.33 -10.63
CA ASP A 41 -36.35 1.17 -9.46
C ASP A 41 -37.29 0.87 -8.28
N ARG A 42 -38.09 -0.21 -8.36
CA ARG A 42 -38.87 -0.74 -7.23
C ARG A 42 -37.97 -1.37 -6.15
N GLU A 43 -36.80 -1.90 -6.52
CA GLU A 43 -35.86 -2.51 -5.59
C GLU A 43 -35.29 -1.49 -4.58
N CYS A 44 -35.23 -0.22 -4.99
CA CYS A 44 -34.83 0.91 -4.15
C CYS A 44 -35.91 1.42 -3.16
N ILE A 45 -37.15 0.93 -3.24
CA ILE A 45 -38.20 1.34 -2.29
C ILE A 45 -37.93 0.64 -0.95
N ASP A 46 -37.84 1.41 0.13
CA ASP A 46 -37.77 0.85 1.47
C ASP A 46 -39.15 0.35 1.95
N ASP A 47 -39.16 -0.78 2.65
CA ASP A 47 -40.36 -1.52 3.05
C ASP A 47 -40.96 -1.00 4.37
N GLU A 48 -40.18 -0.28 5.20
CA GLU A 48 -40.66 0.33 6.45
C GLU A 48 -41.19 1.76 6.25
N THR A 49 -40.52 2.55 5.42
CA THR A 49 -40.88 3.95 5.12
C THR A 49 -41.75 4.11 3.87
N GLY A 50 -41.64 3.21 2.90
CA GLY A 50 -42.26 3.35 1.57
C GLY A 50 -41.56 4.35 0.64
N GLU A 51 -40.41 4.90 1.03
CA GLU A 51 -39.69 5.91 0.25
C GLU A 51 -38.55 5.29 -0.58
N ILE A 52 -38.24 5.90 -1.73
CA ILE A 52 -37.10 5.50 -2.57
C ILE A 52 -35.81 5.94 -1.86
N CYS A 53 -34.91 4.98 -1.62
CA CYS A 53 -33.64 5.19 -0.91
C CYS A 53 -33.80 5.95 0.41
N THR A 54 -34.84 5.63 1.19
CA THR A 54 -35.15 6.23 2.51
C THR A 54 -35.20 7.77 2.49
N GLY A 55 -35.55 8.37 1.34
CA GLY A 55 -35.52 9.83 1.16
C GLY A 55 -34.13 10.46 1.14
N HIS A 56 -33.06 9.65 1.19
CA HIS A 56 -31.66 10.05 1.38
C HIS A 56 -30.73 9.60 0.25
N GLY A 57 -31.29 9.37 -0.94
CA GLY A 57 -30.54 9.04 -2.14
C GLY A 57 -31.37 9.14 -3.41
N LYS A 58 -30.81 8.66 -4.52
CA LYS A 58 -31.48 8.53 -5.81
C LYS A 58 -31.31 7.12 -6.34
N CYS A 59 -32.41 6.47 -6.69
CA CYS A 59 -32.32 5.20 -7.41
C CYS A 59 -31.87 5.43 -8.86
N TYR A 60 -31.04 4.53 -9.37
CA TYR A 60 -30.78 4.36 -10.79
C TYR A 60 -30.62 2.87 -11.08
N CYS A 61 -31.56 2.29 -11.83
CA CYS A 61 -31.55 0.89 -12.23
C CYS A 61 -31.45 -0.07 -11.02
N GLY A 62 -32.37 0.07 -10.06
CA GLY A 62 -32.43 -0.73 -8.84
C GLY A 62 -31.33 -0.46 -7.79
N ASN A 63 -30.39 0.45 -8.07
CA ASN A 63 -29.28 0.77 -7.16
C ASN A 63 -29.44 2.17 -6.55
N CYS A 64 -29.31 2.30 -5.22
CA CYS A 64 -29.38 3.59 -4.52
C CYS A 64 -28.03 4.33 -4.50
N TYR A 65 -28.06 5.60 -4.89
CA TYR A 65 -26.91 6.52 -4.84
C TYR A 65 -27.17 7.57 -3.77
N CYS A 66 -26.55 7.38 -2.61
CA CYS A 66 -26.85 8.13 -1.39
C CYS A 66 -26.34 9.57 -1.38
N GLU A 67 -27.01 10.42 -0.60
CA GLU A 67 -26.55 11.78 -0.32
C GLU A 67 -25.35 11.81 0.64
N ALA A 68 -24.62 12.92 0.65
CA ALA A 68 -23.35 13.03 1.37
C ALA A 68 -23.54 12.93 2.90
N GLY A 69 -23.13 11.79 3.47
CA GLY A 69 -23.31 11.46 4.89
C GLY A 69 -24.26 10.28 5.15
N TRP A 70 -24.82 9.68 4.10
CA TRP A 70 -25.68 8.50 4.16
C TRP A 70 -25.04 7.30 3.44
N HIS A 71 -25.34 6.09 3.91
CA HIS A 71 -24.92 4.81 3.32
C HIS A 71 -25.91 3.68 3.66
N GLY A 72 -25.63 2.48 3.16
CA GLY A 72 -26.57 1.33 3.18
C GLY A 72 -27.18 1.11 1.80
N ASP A 73 -27.77 -0.07 1.59
CA ASP A 73 -28.28 -0.48 0.27
C ASP A 73 -29.52 0.33 -0.15
N LYS A 74 -30.24 0.92 0.82
CA LYS A 74 -31.34 1.87 0.64
C LYS A 74 -31.06 3.24 1.28
N CYS A 75 -29.78 3.59 1.52
CA CYS A 75 -29.33 4.84 2.15
C CYS A 75 -29.88 5.09 3.57
N GLU A 76 -30.13 4.02 4.31
CA GLU A 76 -30.81 3.97 5.61
C GLU A 76 -29.93 4.38 6.81
N PHE A 77 -28.60 4.41 6.66
CA PHE A 77 -27.66 4.71 7.76
C PHE A 77 -27.00 6.08 7.60
N GLN A 78 -27.05 6.90 8.67
CA GLN A 78 -26.36 8.19 8.74
C GLN A 78 -24.99 8.05 9.42
N CYS A 79 -23.97 8.72 8.89
CA CYS A 79 -22.68 8.85 9.54
C CYS A 79 -22.69 9.89 10.68
N ASP A 80 -22.16 9.53 11.86
CA ASP A 80 -21.99 10.43 13.02
C ASP A 80 -21.03 11.62 12.80
N ILE A 81 -20.33 11.67 11.66
CA ILE A 81 -19.29 12.69 11.36
C ILE A 81 -19.60 13.45 10.07
N THR A 82 -19.10 14.68 9.96
CA THR A 82 -19.43 15.55 8.82
C THR A 82 -18.83 15.04 7.50
N PRO A 83 -19.45 15.32 6.32
CA PRO A 83 -18.90 14.93 5.02
C PRO A 83 -17.47 15.45 4.75
N TRP A 84 -17.07 16.56 5.37
CA TRP A 84 -15.68 17.04 5.34
C TRP A 84 -14.73 16.16 6.14
N GLU A 85 -15.14 15.66 7.31
CA GLU A 85 -14.35 14.71 8.11
C GLU A 85 -14.27 13.34 7.47
N ILE A 86 -15.37 12.83 6.89
CA ILE A 86 -15.38 11.60 6.08
C ILE A 86 -14.30 11.70 4.99
N LYS A 87 -14.37 12.76 4.18
CA LYS A 87 -13.37 13.01 3.13
C LYS A 87 -11.97 13.12 3.70
N LYS A 88 -11.77 13.86 4.79
CA LYS A 88 -10.45 14.08 5.41
C LYS A 88 -9.82 12.78 5.91
N ARG A 89 -10.59 11.89 6.56
CA ARG A 89 -10.08 10.61 7.08
C ARG A 89 -9.70 9.66 5.96
N CYS A 90 -10.57 9.50 4.96
CA CYS A 90 -10.30 8.61 3.82
C CYS A 90 -9.30 9.18 2.79
N THR A 91 -8.81 10.42 2.92
CA THR A 91 -7.85 11.00 1.98
C THR A 91 -6.42 10.58 2.34
N SER A 92 -5.88 9.67 1.54
CA SER A 92 -4.48 9.21 1.59
C SER A 92 -3.46 10.35 1.35
N PRO A 93 -2.18 10.19 1.76
CA PRO A 93 -1.16 11.23 1.63
C PRO A 93 -0.87 11.72 0.20
N ASP A 94 -1.22 10.94 -0.83
CA ASP A 94 -1.10 11.33 -2.24
C ASP A 94 -2.39 11.98 -2.82
N GLY A 95 -3.39 12.22 -1.97
CA GLY A 95 -4.61 12.96 -2.30
C GLY A 95 -5.77 12.13 -2.85
N LYS A 96 -5.65 10.80 -2.89
CA LYS A 96 -6.72 9.88 -3.31
C LYS A 96 -7.64 9.50 -2.15
N ILE A 97 -8.85 9.03 -2.46
CA ILE A 97 -9.73 8.39 -1.48
C ILE A 97 -9.36 6.91 -1.39
N CYS A 98 -9.03 6.43 -0.19
CA CYS A 98 -8.58 5.06 0.09
C CYS A 98 -7.52 4.56 -0.93
N SER A 99 -6.57 5.42 -1.30
CA SER A 99 -5.51 5.16 -2.30
C SER A 99 -5.99 4.69 -3.69
N ASN A 100 -7.28 4.82 -4.00
CA ASN A 100 -8.00 4.14 -5.09
C ASN A 100 -7.94 2.60 -5.04
N ARG A 101 -7.75 2.00 -3.85
CA ARG A 101 -7.75 0.55 -3.58
C ARG A 101 -8.79 0.11 -2.53
N GLY A 102 -9.79 0.95 -2.27
CA GLY A 102 -10.81 0.69 -1.26
C GLY A 102 -11.98 1.66 -1.36
N THR A 103 -13.04 1.34 -0.63
CA THR A 103 -14.27 2.15 -0.54
C THR A 103 -14.32 2.87 0.81
N CYS A 104 -14.62 4.16 0.80
CA CYS A 104 -14.76 5.00 1.99
C CYS A 104 -16.21 4.99 2.50
N VAL A 105 -16.43 4.59 3.76
CA VAL A 105 -17.73 4.67 4.44
C VAL A 105 -17.53 5.34 5.80
N CYS A 106 -18.28 6.40 6.08
CA CYS A 106 -18.21 7.18 7.34
C CYS A 106 -16.80 7.56 7.86
N GLY A 107 -15.81 7.66 6.98
CA GLY A 107 -14.44 8.02 7.34
C GLY A 107 -13.52 6.83 7.65
N GLU A 108 -13.94 5.61 7.34
CA GLU A 108 -13.17 4.37 7.37
C GLU A 108 -13.04 3.81 5.95
N CYS A 109 -11.90 3.17 5.64
CA CYS A 109 -11.60 2.63 4.31
C CYS A 109 -11.66 1.10 4.30
N THR A 110 -12.65 0.52 3.63
CA THR A 110 -12.70 -0.92 3.33
C THR A 110 -11.82 -1.20 2.12
N CYS A 111 -10.65 -1.78 2.33
CA CYS A 111 -9.71 -2.11 1.26
C CYS A 111 -10.22 -3.27 0.37
N HIS A 112 -9.61 -3.42 -0.80
CA HIS A 112 -9.92 -4.47 -1.77
C HIS A 112 -8.67 -5.32 -2.01
N ASP A 113 -8.73 -6.61 -1.65
CA ASP A 113 -7.59 -7.54 -1.69
C ASP A 113 -7.16 -7.96 -3.11
N VAL A 114 -7.82 -7.43 -4.15
CA VAL A 114 -7.64 -7.81 -5.55
C VAL A 114 -7.30 -6.57 -6.38
N ASP A 115 -6.12 -6.58 -6.99
CA ASP A 115 -5.72 -5.56 -7.96
C ASP A 115 -6.53 -5.70 -9.27
N PRO A 116 -6.78 -4.63 -10.05
CA PRO A 116 -7.37 -4.74 -11.39
C PRO A 116 -6.70 -5.73 -12.37
N THR A 117 -5.48 -6.24 -12.12
CA THR A 117 -4.90 -7.38 -12.86
C THR A 117 -5.54 -8.74 -12.55
N GLY A 118 -6.24 -8.86 -11.42
CA GLY A 118 -6.69 -10.13 -10.84
C GLY A 118 -5.70 -10.76 -9.85
N ASP A 119 -4.55 -10.12 -9.60
CA ASP A 119 -3.60 -10.56 -8.58
C ASP A 119 -4.07 -10.16 -7.18
N TRP A 120 -4.24 -11.17 -6.32
CA TRP A 120 -4.48 -10.97 -4.89
C TRP A 120 -3.26 -10.32 -4.22
N GLY A 121 -3.50 -9.56 -3.16
CA GLY A 121 -2.43 -9.00 -2.33
C GLY A 121 -2.99 -8.31 -1.09
N ASP A 122 -2.25 -8.43 0.02
CA ASP A 122 -2.62 -7.90 1.32
C ASP A 122 -2.52 -6.37 1.31
N ILE A 123 -3.65 -5.72 1.04
CA ILE A 123 -3.79 -4.25 0.91
C ILE A 123 -4.45 -3.70 2.18
N HIS A 124 -3.74 -2.81 2.87
CA HIS A 124 -4.09 -2.41 4.24
C HIS A 124 -3.68 -0.96 4.57
N GLY A 125 -3.94 -0.54 5.82
CA GLY A 125 -3.68 0.82 6.31
C GLY A 125 -4.93 1.70 6.29
N ASP A 126 -4.94 2.77 7.09
CA ASP A 126 -6.10 3.65 7.31
C ASP A 126 -6.69 4.22 6.00
N THR A 127 -5.89 4.29 4.94
CA THR A 127 -6.29 4.75 3.61
C THR A 127 -5.90 3.77 2.48
N CYS A 128 -5.76 2.47 2.78
CA CYS A 128 -5.37 1.40 1.84
C CYS A 128 -4.06 1.67 1.07
N GLU A 129 -3.17 2.46 1.65
CA GLU A 129 -1.90 2.88 1.05
C GLU A 129 -0.88 1.74 0.98
N CYS A 130 -0.97 0.78 1.89
CA CYS A 130 -0.06 -0.35 1.99
C CYS A 130 -0.47 -1.49 1.05
N ASP A 131 0.53 -2.23 0.57
CA ASP A 131 0.42 -3.43 -0.25
C ASP A 131 1.71 -4.22 -0.02
N GLU A 132 1.62 -5.38 0.66
CA GLU A 132 2.79 -6.17 1.09
C GLU A 132 3.68 -6.66 -0.08
N ARG A 133 3.16 -6.66 -1.32
CA ARG A 133 3.97 -6.99 -2.52
C ARG A 133 5.08 -5.96 -2.78
N ASN A 134 5.02 -4.79 -2.15
CA ASN A 134 6.03 -3.73 -2.20
C ASN A 134 7.20 -3.92 -1.21
N CYS A 135 7.21 -5.00 -0.43
CA CYS A 135 8.30 -5.35 0.50
C CYS A 135 9.67 -5.66 -0.16
N LYS A 136 9.76 -5.58 -1.50
CA LYS A 136 11.02 -5.64 -2.28
C LYS A 136 12.10 -4.65 -1.78
N ALA A 137 11.72 -3.53 -1.17
CA ALA A 137 12.67 -2.57 -0.58
C ALA A 137 13.38 -3.12 0.68
N VAL A 138 12.75 -4.05 1.41
CA VAL A 138 13.26 -4.65 2.66
C VAL A 138 13.68 -6.11 2.54
N TYR A 139 13.53 -6.72 1.36
CA TYR A 139 14.20 -7.97 1.00
C TYR A 139 15.73 -7.81 1.10
N ASP A 140 16.42 -8.79 1.68
CA ASP A 140 17.87 -8.88 1.72
C ASP A 140 18.37 -10.11 0.93
N ARG A 141 19.08 -9.84 -0.17
CA ARG A 141 19.70 -10.83 -1.05
C ARG A 141 20.72 -11.73 -0.33
N TYR A 142 21.25 -11.31 0.83
CA TYR A 142 22.26 -12.08 1.56
C TYR A 142 21.70 -13.12 2.53
N SER A 143 20.52 -12.88 3.09
CA SER A 143 19.77 -13.87 3.87
C SER A 143 18.73 -14.62 3.05
N ASP A 144 18.38 -14.12 1.87
CA ASP A 144 17.21 -14.55 1.06
C ASP A 144 15.88 -14.38 1.81
N ASP A 145 15.84 -13.40 2.72
CA ASP A 145 14.73 -13.13 3.64
C ASP A 145 14.24 -11.68 3.49
N PHE A 146 12.96 -11.46 3.79
CA PHE A 146 12.46 -10.13 4.11
C PHE A 146 12.83 -9.76 5.54
N CYS A 147 13.23 -8.50 5.77
CA CYS A 147 13.56 -8.01 7.11
C CYS A 147 14.63 -8.86 7.83
N SER A 148 15.59 -9.40 7.06
CA SER A 148 16.68 -10.27 7.53
C SER A 148 16.20 -11.43 8.43
N GLY A 149 14.97 -11.92 8.24
CA GLY A 149 14.33 -12.96 9.08
C GLY A 149 13.94 -12.46 10.49
N HIS A 150 14.22 -11.20 10.81
CA HIS A 150 14.15 -10.61 12.16
C HIS A 150 13.04 -9.56 12.33
N GLY A 151 12.21 -9.36 11.31
CA GLY A 151 10.97 -8.60 11.40
C GLY A 151 9.83 -9.23 10.59
N GLN A 152 8.69 -8.55 10.56
CA GLN A 152 7.68 -8.71 9.52
C GLN A 152 7.63 -7.41 8.71
N CYS A 153 7.32 -7.50 7.41
CA CYS A 153 7.17 -6.30 6.59
C CYS A 153 5.74 -5.78 6.71
N ASN A 154 5.59 -4.50 7.01
CA ASN A 154 4.33 -3.76 6.99
C ASN A 154 4.54 -2.51 6.13
N CYS A 155 3.70 -2.30 5.11
CA CYS A 155 3.78 -1.11 4.25
C CYS A 155 5.16 -0.84 3.59
N GLY A 156 5.93 -1.88 3.27
CA GLY A 156 7.29 -1.75 2.70
C GLY A 156 8.38 -1.34 3.70
N ARG A 157 8.07 -1.36 5.01
CA ARG A 157 8.99 -1.15 6.13
C ARG A 157 9.02 -2.41 7.00
N CYS A 158 10.10 -2.64 7.74
CA CYS A 158 10.14 -3.72 8.73
C CYS A 158 9.71 -3.26 10.12
N ASP A 159 8.83 -4.02 10.75
CA ASP A 159 8.60 -4.01 12.19
C ASP A 159 9.38 -5.18 12.81
N CYS A 160 10.33 -4.84 13.68
CA CYS A 160 11.32 -5.78 14.19
C CYS A 160 10.81 -6.58 15.39
N LYS A 161 11.19 -7.86 15.42
CA LYS A 161 11.00 -8.74 16.57
C LYS A 161 11.79 -8.19 17.77
N GLU A 162 11.34 -8.50 18.99
CA GLU A 162 12.02 -8.04 20.20
C GLU A 162 13.51 -8.40 20.16
N GLY A 163 14.37 -7.44 20.50
CA GLY A 163 15.82 -7.59 20.41
C GLY A 163 16.43 -7.24 19.05
N TRP A 164 15.67 -6.78 18.05
CA TRP A 164 16.19 -6.40 16.72
C TRP A 164 15.84 -4.96 16.31
N THR A 165 16.71 -4.35 15.49
CA THR A 165 16.64 -2.95 15.09
C THR A 165 17.35 -2.71 13.74
N GLY A 166 17.20 -1.51 13.18
CA GLY A 166 17.70 -1.16 11.84
C GLY A 166 16.56 -0.84 10.86
N LYS A 167 16.83 -0.78 9.55
CA LYS A 167 15.80 -0.56 8.51
C LYS A 167 15.19 -1.85 7.98
N LYS A 168 15.99 -2.92 7.96
CA LYS A 168 15.65 -4.30 7.59
C LYS A 168 15.72 -5.23 8.81
N CYS A 169 15.67 -4.70 10.04
CA CYS A 169 15.90 -5.46 11.28
C CYS A 169 17.26 -6.18 11.32
N GLU A 170 18.24 -5.60 10.63
CA GLU A 170 19.55 -6.19 10.37
C GLU A 170 20.44 -6.27 11.62
N HIS A 171 20.18 -5.49 12.67
CA HIS A 171 21.07 -5.35 13.83
C HIS A 171 20.41 -5.76 15.17
N PRO A 172 21.13 -6.42 16.09
CA PRO A 172 20.61 -6.71 17.43
C PRO A 172 20.62 -5.46 18.33
N HIS A 173 19.58 -5.29 19.15
CA HIS A 173 19.38 -4.14 20.04
C HIS A 173 20.42 -4.03 21.17
N SER A 174 20.94 -5.17 21.62
CA SER A 174 22.07 -5.27 22.54
C SER A 174 23.09 -6.25 21.95
N CYS A 175 24.38 -5.95 22.11
CA CYS A 175 25.42 -6.81 21.57
C CYS A 175 25.98 -7.72 22.68
N PRO A 176 25.82 -9.06 22.59
CA PRO A 176 26.27 -9.99 23.63
C PRO A 176 27.75 -10.37 23.55
N MET A 177 28.51 -9.81 22.60
CA MET A 177 29.93 -10.12 22.37
C MET A 177 30.85 -8.94 22.66
N SER A 178 32.14 -9.23 22.84
CA SER A 178 33.15 -8.21 23.12
C SER A 178 33.39 -7.25 21.94
N VAL A 179 34.01 -6.12 22.25
CA VAL A 179 34.42 -5.10 21.28
C VAL A 179 35.42 -5.68 20.27
N GLU A 180 36.35 -6.52 20.74
CA GLU A 180 37.33 -7.25 19.92
C GLU A 180 36.67 -8.32 19.05
N GLU A 181 35.69 -9.06 19.57
CA GLU A 181 34.94 -10.09 18.82
C GLU A 181 34.11 -9.48 17.68
N SER A 182 33.40 -8.39 17.97
CA SER A 182 32.68 -7.59 16.97
C SER A 182 33.62 -7.08 15.89
N THR A 183 34.76 -6.50 16.28
CA THR A 183 35.74 -5.95 15.32
C THR A 183 36.33 -7.04 14.41
N LYS A 184 36.69 -8.21 14.96
CA LYS A 184 37.19 -9.35 14.17
C LYS A 184 36.17 -9.85 13.13
N LYS A 185 34.89 -9.95 13.50
CA LYS A 185 33.82 -10.29 12.53
C LYS A 185 33.72 -9.25 11.40
N CYS A 186 33.80 -7.96 11.72
CA CYS A 186 33.75 -6.88 10.73
C CYS A 186 35.02 -6.77 9.84
N GLN A 187 36.17 -7.29 10.26
CA GLN A 187 37.38 -7.36 9.42
C GLN A 187 37.26 -8.42 8.33
N GLY A 188 36.81 -9.64 8.67
CA GLY A 188 36.71 -10.74 7.72
C GLY A 188 38.09 -11.08 7.13
N ASN A 189 38.25 -10.93 5.82
CA ASN A 189 39.52 -11.11 5.11
C ASN A 189 40.30 -9.80 4.88
N SER A 190 39.85 -8.67 5.45
CA SER A 190 40.44 -7.34 5.25
C SER A 190 41.07 -6.77 6.52
N ASP A 191 42.20 -6.06 6.41
CA ASP A 191 42.92 -5.51 7.56
C ASP A 191 42.10 -4.48 8.37
N LEU A 192 41.16 -3.80 7.72
CA LEU A 192 40.34 -2.73 8.29
C LEU A 192 38.87 -3.17 8.38
N PRO A 193 38.17 -2.94 9.50
CA PRO A 193 36.76 -3.31 9.64
C PRO A 193 35.89 -2.66 8.56
N CYS A 194 34.97 -3.45 8.01
CA CYS A 194 34.11 -3.10 6.88
C CYS A 194 34.90 -2.65 5.65
N SER A 195 35.98 -3.38 5.31
CA SER A 195 36.82 -3.15 4.13
C SER A 195 37.41 -1.73 4.06
N GLY A 196 37.72 -1.13 5.21
CA GLY A 196 38.17 0.27 5.34
C GLY A 196 37.07 1.32 5.08
N ARG A 197 35.87 0.89 4.69
CA ARG A 197 34.68 1.72 4.45
C ARG A 197 33.87 1.92 5.72
N GLY A 198 34.45 1.74 6.91
CA GLY A 198 33.75 1.88 8.19
C GLY A 198 34.59 2.37 9.37
N LYS A 199 33.91 2.85 10.40
CA LYS A 199 34.46 3.33 11.67
C LYS A 199 33.83 2.60 12.86
N HIS A 200 34.66 2.34 13.85
CA HIS A 200 34.31 1.72 15.13
C HIS A 200 33.65 2.73 16.09
N ILE A 201 32.58 2.32 16.79
CA ILE A 201 31.90 3.13 17.82
C ILE A 201 31.66 2.28 19.08
N SER A 202 32.55 2.42 20.06
CA SER A 202 32.28 1.97 21.44
C SER A 202 31.84 3.18 22.27
N GLY A 203 30.52 3.41 22.32
CA GLY A 203 29.86 4.35 23.25
C GLY A 203 30.30 5.83 23.19
N ARG A 204 29.67 6.63 22.31
CA ARG A 204 29.55 8.12 22.31
C ARG A 204 30.72 8.93 22.95
N ILE A 205 31.53 9.74 22.24
CA ILE A 205 31.33 10.43 20.95
C ILE A 205 32.58 10.25 20.02
N PHE A 206 33.40 11.19 19.49
CA PHE A 206 33.44 12.67 19.40
C PHE A 206 34.18 13.15 18.11
N MET A 207 34.50 14.45 18.01
CA MET A 207 35.07 15.12 16.81
C MET A 207 36.60 15.00 16.67
N SER A 208 37.11 15.33 15.47
CA SER A 208 38.32 16.18 15.34
C SER A 208 38.27 17.03 14.07
N PHE A 209 38.80 18.25 14.13
CA PHE A 209 38.91 19.21 13.02
C PHE A 209 40.34 19.25 12.47
N LYS A 210 40.50 19.39 11.15
CA LYS A 210 41.41 20.39 10.55
C LYS A 210 40.88 20.84 9.18
N GLY A 211 40.72 22.16 9.00
CA GLY A 211 40.56 22.81 7.69
C GLY A 211 39.16 22.77 7.06
N THR A 212 38.40 23.87 7.24
CA THR A 212 37.34 24.39 6.34
C THR A 212 36.29 23.44 5.70
N SER A 213 35.02 23.73 6.02
CA SER A 213 33.80 23.13 5.44
C SER A 213 33.49 21.70 5.89
N ILE A 214 32.54 21.57 6.83
CA ILE A 214 32.11 20.28 7.37
C ILE A 214 31.17 19.60 6.36
N LYS A 215 31.73 18.74 5.51
CA LYS A 215 30.99 17.58 5.00
C LYS A 215 31.28 16.39 5.93
N THR A 216 30.28 15.94 6.67
CA THR A 216 30.35 14.68 7.42
C THR A 216 30.39 13.54 6.40
N ILE A 217 31.60 13.09 6.03
CA ILE A 217 31.77 11.85 5.28
C ILE A 217 31.39 10.71 6.22
N LEU A 218 30.14 10.27 6.12
CA LEU A 218 29.64 9.10 6.82
C LEU A 218 30.26 7.87 6.17
N ILE A 219 31.42 7.45 6.70
CA ILE A 219 31.94 6.10 6.54
C ILE A 219 31.11 5.16 7.40
N GLY A 220 31.01 3.90 6.99
CA GLY A 220 30.14 2.87 7.55
C GLY A 220 30.43 2.47 9.00
N ARG A 221 29.67 1.49 9.47
CA ARG A 221 29.50 1.23 10.90
C ARG A 221 29.62 -0.27 11.18
N CYS A 222 30.64 -0.64 11.94
CA CYS A 222 30.76 -1.99 12.49
C CYS A 222 30.04 -2.05 13.83
N GLU A 223 28.95 -2.80 13.92
CA GLU A 223 28.26 -3.09 15.19
C GLU A 223 27.88 -4.57 15.27
N CYS A 224 28.18 -5.19 16.42
CA CYS A 224 27.99 -6.61 16.72
C CYS A 224 28.48 -7.61 15.66
N GLY A 225 29.56 -7.26 14.96
CA GLY A 225 30.14 -8.08 13.90
C GLY A 225 29.40 -8.03 12.57
N GLN A 226 28.61 -6.98 12.35
CA GLN A 226 27.93 -6.66 11.08
C GLN A 226 28.37 -5.27 10.60
N CYS A 227 28.39 -5.07 9.28
CA CYS A 227 28.79 -3.81 8.67
C CYS A 227 27.60 -3.11 7.99
N THR A 228 27.23 -1.93 8.46
CA THR A 228 26.38 -1.02 7.69
C THR A 228 27.22 -0.38 6.58
N CYS A 229 26.94 -0.68 5.31
CA CYS A 229 27.63 -0.12 4.16
C CYS A 229 27.12 1.28 3.80
N PHE A 230 28.01 2.13 3.26
CA PHE A 230 27.72 3.54 2.98
C PHE A 230 28.07 3.92 1.53
N PRO A 231 27.24 4.74 0.84
CA PRO A 231 26.03 5.42 1.34
C PRO A 231 24.88 4.46 1.74
N PRO A 232 24.11 4.77 2.80
CA PRO A 232 23.20 3.80 3.40
C PRO A 232 21.92 3.67 2.55
N GLY A 233 21.86 2.59 1.77
CA GLY A 233 20.84 2.37 0.73
C GLY A 233 21.36 2.52 -0.70
N ASP A 234 22.65 2.77 -0.91
CA ASP A 234 23.30 2.62 -2.22
C ASP A 234 23.63 1.13 -2.42
N ASN A 235 22.74 0.41 -3.11
CA ASN A 235 22.82 -1.04 -3.29
C ASN A 235 24.10 -1.53 -4.00
N ARG A 236 24.85 -0.63 -4.63
CA ARG A 236 26.12 -0.91 -5.32
C ARG A 236 27.30 -1.12 -4.37
N VAL A 237 27.18 -0.74 -3.09
CA VAL A 237 28.19 -1.04 -2.06
C VAL A 237 27.63 -2.12 -1.13
N HIS A 238 28.08 -3.35 -1.32
CA HIS A 238 27.48 -4.53 -0.72
C HIS A 238 28.54 -5.55 -0.26
N GLY A 239 28.09 -6.74 0.15
CA GLY A 239 28.92 -7.72 0.84
C GLY A 239 28.82 -7.59 2.37
N LYS A 240 29.13 -8.67 3.09
CA LYS A 240 28.91 -8.80 4.54
C LYS A 240 29.77 -7.84 5.37
N ASN A 241 30.90 -7.45 4.79
CA ASN A 241 31.96 -6.62 5.30
C ASN A 241 32.21 -5.42 4.34
N CYS A 242 31.20 -5.05 3.52
CA CYS A 242 31.25 -4.00 2.50
C CYS A 242 32.40 -4.15 1.49
N GLU A 243 32.73 -5.40 1.15
CA GLU A 243 33.83 -5.80 0.29
C GLU A 243 33.60 -5.54 -1.22
N CYS A 244 32.35 -5.35 -1.65
CA CYS A 244 31.97 -5.08 -3.03
C CYS A 244 31.62 -3.60 -3.27
N ASP A 245 31.89 -3.11 -4.49
CA ASP A 245 31.62 -1.72 -4.90
C ASP A 245 31.48 -1.61 -6.42
N ASP A 246 30.29 -1.89 -6.95
CA ASP A 246 30.01 -1.98 -8.39
C ASP A 246 30.23 -0.65 -9.12
N ARG A 247 30.31 0.47 -8.39
CA ARG A 247 30.66 1.80 -8.92
C ARG A 247 32.11 1.89 -9.41
N GLN A 248 32.96 0.90 -9.09
CA GLN A 248 34.29 0.78 -9.70
C GLN A 248 34.27 -0.01 -11.01
N CYS A 249 33.12 -0.55 -11.38
CA CYS A 249 32.82 -1.11 -12.70
C CYS A 249 31.98 -0.14 -13.56
N GLU A 250 31.50 0.99 -13.01
CA GLU A 250 30.84 2.06 -13.78
C GLU A 250 31.87 2.83 -14.64
N ASN A 251 31.53 3.07 -15.91
CA ASN A 251 32.30 3.93 -16.80
C ASN A 251 32.03 5.43 -16.51
N ALA A 252 32.56 6.33 -17.34
CA ALA A 252 32.42 7.79 -17.14
C ALA A 252 30.98 8.32 -17.32
N ASP A 253 30.12 7.57 -18.02
CA ASP A 253 28.74 7.91 -18.34
C ASP A 253 27.73 7.20 -17.39
N GLY A 254 28.19 6.16 -16.67
CA GLY A 254 27.47 5.44 -15.63
C GLY A 254 27.15 3.97 -15.95
N ASP A 255 27.56 3.45 -17.10
CA ASP A 255 27.28 2.05 -17.49
C ASP A 255 28.23 1.09 -16.77
N VAL A 256 27.69 -0.03 -16.26
CA VAL A 256 28.48 -1.07 -15.58
C VAL A 256 29.14 -2.00 -16.60
N CYS A 257 30.43 -2.28 -16.45
CA CYS A 257 31.18 -3.22 -17.26
C CYS A 257 30.68 -4.68 -17.09
N GLY A 258 29.66 -5.10 -17.83
CA GLY A 258 29.21 -6.49 -17.84
C GLY A 258 27.91 -6.85 -18.58
N ASP A 259 27.07 -5.87 -18.93
CA ASP A 259 25.86 -6.05 -19.77
C ASP A 259 26.18 -6.12 -21.29
#